data_AF-A0A946ZAX2-F1
#
_entry.id   AF-A0A946ZAX2-F1
#
_cell.length_a   1.000
_cell.length_b   1.000
_cell.length_c   1.000
_cell.angle_alpha   90.00
_cell.angle_beta   90.00
_cell.angle_gamma   90.00
#
_symmetry.space_group_name_H-M   'P 1'
#
loop_
_entity.id
_entity.type
_entity.pdbx_description
1 polymer ?
#
loop_
_entity_poly.entity_id
_entity_poly.type
_entity_poly.pdbx_seq_one_letter_code
_entity_poly.pdbx_strand_id
1 'polypeptide(L)'
;MERNLIGWVEIPVLDMERAKTFYEKVFNISISVHDMGGVIMGWFPMGENQPGSSGSLMLHEEYRPSLTHGSVVYFSCKDVSDELSRVGSAGGEVLQARTEIG
;
A
#
# COMPACT_ATOMS: atom_id res chain seq x y z
N MET A 1 -3.44 25.38 -8.32
CA MET A 1 -2.64 24.49 -7.45
C MET A 1 -1.81 23.61 -8.37
N GLU A 2 -0.49 23.53 -8.18
CA GLU A 2 0.41 22.85 -9.13
C GLU A 2 0.57 21.34 -8.86
N ARG A 3 0.22 20.86 -7.66
CA ARG A 3 0.35 19.45 -7.22
C ARG A 3 -0.78 19.05 -6.28
N ASN A 4 -1.02 17.75 -6.14
CA ASN A 4 -1.96 17.20 -5.15
C ASN A 4 -1.51 17.57 -3.71
N LEU A 5 -2.48 17.73 -2.81
CA LEU A 5 -2.21 18.08 -1.41
C LEU A 5 -1.56 16.91 -0.64
N ILE A 6 -2.06 15.69 -0.86
CA ILE A 6 -1.39 14.49 -0.38
C ILE A 6 -0.20 14.25 -1.29
N GLY A 7 1.00 14.14 -0.70
CA GLY A 7 2.25 13.90 -1.42
C GLY A 7 2.89 12.54 -1.13
N TRP A 8 2.61 11.97 0.05
CA TRP A 8 3.19 10.72 0.53
C TRP A 8 2.26 10.09 1.57
N VAL A 9 2.22 8.76 1.62
CA VAL A 9 1.50 8.00 2.65
C VAL A 9 2.42 6.94 3.26
N GLU A 10 2.23 6.71 4.55
CA GLU A 10 2.96 5.71 5.32
C GLU A 10 1.98 4.69 5.89
N ILE A 11 2.22 3.41 5.63
CA ILE A 11 1.36 2.32 6.05
C ILE A 11 2.11 1.48 7.09
N PRO A 12 1.75 1.56 8.38
CA PRO A 12 2.37 0.74 9.42
C PRO A 12 2.26 -0.76 9.15
N VAL A 13 3.33 -1.51 9.41
CA VAL A 13 3.34 -2.99 9.36
C VAL A 13 4.05 -3.56 10.59
N LEU A 14 3.73 -4.81 10.95
CA LEU A 14 4.39 -5.55 12.03
C LEU A 14 5.47 -6.51 11.52
N ASP A 15 5.41 -6.84 10.23
CA ASP A 15 6.30 -7.78 9.55
C ASP A 15 6.47 -7.29 8.12
N MET A 16 7.69 -6.87 7.77
CA MET A 16 7.98 -6.29 6.47
C MET A 16 7.90 -7.32 5.34
N GLU A 17 8.42 -8.54 5.54
CA GLU A 17 8.43 -9.58 4.51
C GLU A 17 7.02 -10.06 4.18
N ARG A 18 6.20 -10.28 5.22
CA ARG A 18 4.79 -10.64 5.05
C ARG A 18 4.03 -9.56 4.30
N ALA A 19 4.19 -8.29 4.71
CA ALA A 19 3.49 -7.17 4.09
C ALA A 19 3.95 -6.96 2.64
N LYS A 20 5.27 -6.93 2.41
CA LYS A 20 5.87 -6.84 1.08
C LYS A 20 5.30 -7.91 0.14
N THR A 21 5.33 -9.17 0.55
CA THR A 21 4.80 -10.29 -0.24
C THR A 21 3.32 -10.09 -0.59
N PHE A 22 2.51 -9.61 0.35
CA PHE A 22 1.09 -9.33 0.11
C PHE A 22 0.90 -8.22 -0.94
N TYR A 23 1.52 -7.06 -0.75
CA TYR A 23 1.34 -5.92 -1.65
C TYR A 23 1.95 -6.16 -3.04
N GLU A 24 3.12 -6.78 -3.13
CA GLU A 24 3.73 -7.17 -4.41
C GLU A 24 2.81 -8.11 -5.20
N LYS A 25 2.23 -9.12 -4.52
CA LYS A 25 1.33 -10.07 -5.18
C LYS A 25 -0.01 -9.44 -5.56
N VAL A 26 -0.63 -8.66 -4.68
CA VAL A 26 -1.94 -8.04 -4.95
C VAL A 26 -1.84 -7.00 -6.04
N PHE A 27 -0.80 -6.15 -6.04
CA PHE A 27 -0.67 -5.06 -7.01
C PHE A 27 0.24 -5.38 -8.20
N ASN A 28 0.87 -6.57 -8.23
CA ASN A 28 1.83 -6.97 -9.25
C ASN A 28 2.96 -5.94 -9.42
N ILE A 29 3.56 -5.55 -8.30
CA ILE A 29 4.63 -4.55 -8.20
C ILE A 29 5.87 -5.15 -7.53
N SER A 30 6.97 -4.41 -7.56
CA SER A 30 8.16 -4.68 -6.75
C SER A 30 8.32 -3.59 -5.69
N ILE A 31 8.57 -3.98 -4.45
CA ILE A 31 8.77 -3.08 -3.32
C ILE A 31 10.25 -3.12 -2.92
N SER A 32 10.87 -1.96 -2.84
CA SER A 32 12.27 -1.82 -2.40
C SER A 32 12.32 -1.59 -0.90
N VAL A 33 13.02 -2.45 -0.17
CA VAL A 33 13.16 -2.35 1.29
C VAL A 33 14.46 -1.64 1.65
N HIS A 34 14.35 -0.65 2.52
CA HIS A 34 15.45 0.19 2.98
C HIS A 34 15.46 0.25 4.51
N ASP A 35 16.65 0.12 5.11
CA ASP A 35 16.86 0.41 6.52
C ASP A 35 17.37 1.85 6.66
N MET A 36 16.58 2.69 7.33
CA MET A 36 16.89 4.08 7.61
C MET A 36 17.17 4.31 9.09
N GLY A 37 18.12 3.55 9.63
CA GLY A 37 18.57 3.70 11.03
C GLY A 37 17.62 3.04 12.03
N GLY A 38 17.15 1.83 11.70
CA GLY A 38 16.19 1.07 12.52
C GLY A 38 14.72 1.28 12.13
N VAL A 39 14.44 2.24 11.25
CA VAL A 39 13.15 2.37 10.57
C VAL A 39 13.23 1.63 9.25
N ILE A 40 12.51 0.51 9.14
CA ILE A 40 12.50 -0.29 7.91
C ILE A 40 11.35 0.20 7.02
N MET A 41 11.68 0.66 5.82
CA MET A 41 10.73 1.23 4.86
C MET A 41 10.66 0.37 3.59
N GLY A 42 9.46 -0.06 3.21
CA GLY A 42 9.19 -0.73 1.95
C GLY A 42 8.56 0.25 0.96
N TRP A 43 9.33 0.80 0.03
CA TRP A 43 8.86 1.82 -0.90
C TRP A 43 8.04 1.23 -2.04
N PHE A 44 6.83 1.75 -2.25
CA PHE A 44 6.05 1.44 -3.44
C PHE A 44 6.71 2.06 -4.67
N PRO A 45 6.63 1.41 -5.85
CA PRO A 45 7.20 1.96 -7.06
C PRO A 45 6.50 3.29 -7.41
N MET A 46 7.29 4.27 -7.83
CA MET A 46 6.78 5.55 -8.30
C MET A 46 6.97 5.61 -9.82
N GLY A 47 5.86 5.78 -10.55
CA GLY A 47 5.93 5.98 -11.99
C GLY A 47 6.45 7.38 -12.32
N GLU A 48 7.39 7.47 -13.25
CA GLU A 48 7.86 8.76 -13.76
C GLU A 48 6.69 9.54 -14.39
N ASN A 49 6.50 10.79 -13.97
CA ASN A 49 5.45 11.69 -14.46
C ASN A 49 4.02 11.15 -14.35
N GLN A 50 3.75 10.19 -13.46
CA GLN A 50 2.39 9.71 -13.21
C GLN A 50 1.65 10.60 -12.20
N PRO A 51 0.34 10.85 -12.39
CA PRO A 51 -0.45 11.58 -11.43
C PRO A 51 -0.66 10.76 -10.14
N GLY A 52 -0.71 11.45 -9.00
CA GLY A 52 -0.91 10.83 -7.70
C GLY A 52 0.33 10.92 -6.81
N SER A 53 0.32 10.12 -5.74
CA SER A 53 1.39 10.03 -4.75
C SER A 53 1.79 8.58 -4.58
N SER A 54 3.07 8.36 -4.29
CA SER A 54 3.54 7.06 -3.80
C SER A 54 3.44 7.02 -2.27
N GLY A 55 4.01 5.99 -1.67
CA GLY A 55 4.10 5.82 -0.24
C GLY A 55 5.04 4.67 0.12
N SER A 56 4.97 4.26 1.39
CA SER A 56 5.76 3.15 1.90
C SER A 56 5.06 2.35 2.98
N LEU A 57 5.45 1.08 3.07
CA LEU A 57 5.27 0.25 4.25
C LEU A 57 6.28 0.70 5.31
N MET A 58 5.83 0.85 6.55
CA MET A 58 6.66 1.35 7.67
C MET A 58 6.69 0.34 8.81
N LEU A 59 7.88 -0.19 9.11
CA LEU A 59 8.12 -1.03 10.26
C LEU A 59 9.04 -0.29 11.24
N HIS A 60 8.46 0.11 12.37
CA HIS A 60 9.16 0.73 13.49
C HIS A 60 8.37 0.50 14.78
N GLU A 61 9.03 0.51 15.93
CA GLU A 61 8.39 0.22 17.23
C GLU A 61 7.37 1.27 17.66
N GLU A 62 7.31 2.44 17.03
CA GLU A 62 6.32 3.49 17.29
C GLU A 62 5.12 3.45 16.32
N TYR A 63 5.22 2.66 15.25
CA TYR A 63 4.16 2.57 14.23
C TYR A 63 3.19 1.43 14.59
N ARG A 64 1.88 1.68 14.47
CA ARG A 64 0.83 0.72 14.84
C ARG A 64 -0.20 0.58 13.71
N PRO A 65 -0.29 -0.58 13.04
CA PRO A 65 -1.40 -0.84 12.14
C PRO A 65 -2.70 -0.98 12.95
N SER A 66 -3.82 -0.53 12.37
CA SER A 66 -5.13 -0.65 12.98
C SER A 66 -6.20 -0.88 11.92
N LEU A 67 -7.18 -1.72 12.25
CA LEU A 67 -8.35 -1.95 11.39
C LEU A 67 -9.41 -0.84 11.52
N THR A 68 -9.42 -0.12 12.65
CA THR A 68 -10.50 0.81 13.01
C THR A 68 -10.04 2.23 13.32
N HIS A 69 -8.72 2.45 13.39
CA HIS A 69 -8.13 3.76 13.67
C HIS A 69 -7.15 4.13 12.56
N GLY A 70 -7.07 5.43 12.25
CA GLY A 70 -6.18 5.96 11.22
C GLY A 70 -6.88 6.21 9.88
N SER A 71 -6.09 6.59 8.89
CA SER A 71 -6.58 6.96 7.55
C SER A 71 -6.79 5.72 6.67
N VAL A 72 -7.82 5.77 5.83
CA VAL A 72 -8.02 4.79 4.76
C VAL A 72 -7.28 5.26 3.51
N VAL A 73 -6.37 4.43 3.01
CA VAL A 73 -5.60 4.71 1.79
C VAL A 73 -6.27 4.03 0.60
N TYR A 74 -6.52 4.80 -0.46
CA TYR A 74 -7.01 4.28 -1.74
C TYR A 74 -5.85 4.13 -2.71
N PHE A 75 -5.73 2.96 -3.31
CA PHE A 75 -4.73 2.70 -4.35
C PHE A 75 -5.38 2.85 -5.73
N SER A 76 -4.71 3.58 -6.60
CA SER A 76 -5.12 3.68 -8.02
C SER A 76 -4.85 2.36 -8.73
N CYS A 77 -5.84 1.88 -9.48
CA CYS A 77 -5.73 0.72 -10.35
C CYS A 77 -6.50 1.00 -11.65
N LYS A 78 -6.23 0.21 -12.69
CA LYS A 78 -6.99 0.30 -13.94
C LYS A 78 -8.33 -0.41 -13.84
N ASP A 79 -8.34 -1.60 -13.24
CA ASP A 79 -9.55 -2.37 -12.94
C ASP A 79 -9.35 -3.13 -11.62
N VAL A 80 -10.05 -2.70 -10.58
CA VAL A 80 -9.98 -3.26 -9.23
C VAL A 80 -10.27 -4.77 -9.20
N SER A 81 -10.95 -5.31 -10.20
CA SER A 81 -11.23 -6.75 -10.31
C SER A 81 -9.93 -7.58 -10.39
N ASP A 82 -8.90 -7.03 -11.04
CA ASP A 82 -7.61 -7.70 -11.20
C ASP A 82 -6.92 -7.85 -9.83
N GLU A 83 -6.84 -6.77 -9.05
CA GLU A 83 -6.25 -6.79 -7.70
C GLU A 83 -7.08 -7.68 -6.77
N LEU A 84 -8.41 -7.54 -6.77
CA LEU A 84 -9.32 -8.33 -5.92
C LEU A 84 -9.16 -9.83 -6.16
N SER A 85 -8.95 -10.26 -7.41
CA SER A 85 -8.73 -11.68 -7.75
C SER A 85 -7.50 -12.29 -7.06
N ARG A 86 -6.50 -11.46 -6.72
CA ARG A 86 -5.24 -11.90 -6.11
C ARG A 86 -5.26 -11.89 -4.59
N VAL A 87 -6.13 -11.08 -3.96
CA VAL A 87 -6.21 -10.87 -2.49
C VAL A 87 -6.24 -12.17 -1.71
N GLY A 88 -7.18 -13.07 -2.01
CA GLY A 88 -7.35 -14.32 -1.25
C GLY A 88 -6.11 -15.22 -1.34
N SER A 89 -5.53 -15.36 -2.54
CA SER A 89 -4.32 -16.16 -2.73
C SER A 89 -3.06 -15.54 -2.09
N ALA A 90 -3.10 -14.23 -1.79
CA ALA A 90 -2.05 -13.51 -1.08
C ALA A 90 -2.22 -13.54 0.45
N GLY A 91 -3.26 -14.20 0.96
CA GLY A 91 -3.55 -14.29 2.39
C GLY A 91 -4.31 -13.09 2.97
N GLY A 92 -4.95 -12.29 2.11
CA GLY A 92 -5.83 -11.21 2.54
C GLY A 92 -7.32 -11.58 2.47
N GLU A 93 -8.15 -10.65 2.90
CA GLU A 93 -9.60 -10.76 2.92
C GLU A 93 -10.23 -9.61 2.13
N VAL A 94 -11.24 -9.92 1.30
CA VAL A 94 -12.05 -8.90 0.63
C VAL A 94 -13.20 -8.52 1.55
N LEU A 95 -13.08 -7.38 2.23
CA LEU A 95 -14.11 -6.89 3.16
C LEU A 95 -15.35 -6.32 2.45
N GLN A 96 -15.15 -5.76 1.25
CA GLN A 96 -16.22 -5.25 0.41
C GLN A 96 -15.95 -5.68 -1.03
N ALA A 97 -16.95 -6.31 -1.66
CA ALA A 97 -16.87 -6.67 -3.07
C ALA A 97 -16.78 -5.44 -3.96
N ARG A 98 -16.41 -5.63 -5.24
CA ARG A 98 -16.41 -4.56 -6.24
C ARG A 98 -17.78 -3.87 -6.26
N THR A 99 -17.79 -2.58 -5.95
CA THR A 99 -18.98 -1.74 -5.96
C THR A 99 -18.77 -0.63 -6.97
N GLU A 100 -19.74 -0.45 -7.87
CA GLU A 100 -19.79 0.71 -8.76
C GLU A 100 -20.24 1.93 -7.96
N ILE A 101 -19.49 3.04 -8.07
CA ILE A 101 -19.71 4.26 -7.28
C ILE A 101 -20.04 5.47 -8.16
N GLY A 102 -20.71 5.23 -9.30
CA GLY A 102 -21.23 6.26 -10.22
C GLY A 102 -20.39 6.48 -11.46
#